data_AF-A0A315DDF1-F1
#
_entry.id   AF-A0A315DDF1-F1
#
_cell.length_a   1.000
_cell.length_b   1.000
_cell.length_c   1.000
_cell.angle_alpha   90.00
_cell.angle_beta   90.00
_cell.angle_gamma   90.00
#
_symmetry.space_group_name_H-M   'P 1'
#
loop_
_entity.id
_entity.type
_entity.pdbx_description
1 polymer ?
#
loop_
_entity_poly.entity_id
_entity_poly.type
_entity_poly.pdbx_seq_one_letter_code
_entity_poly.pdbx_strand_id
1 'polypeptide(L)'
;MTTLRVFHRLAADALLGMTTAGARYGLLQALEKVFGQFTEQPATVAKLQGLGMEPQHSCGGALGTDMDRSAKAYTQLARAFDLKAE
;
A
#
# COMPACT_ATOMS: atom_id res chain seq x y z
N MET A 1 -8.88 13.53 -7.24
CA MET A 1 -7.63 13.14 -7.93
C MET A 1 -6.35 13.39 -7.13
N THR A 2 -6.38 14.16 -6.04
CA THR A 2 -5.19 14.47 -5.21
C THR A 2 -4.87 13.37 -4.19
N THR A 3 -5.89 12.67 -3.70
CA THR A 3 -5.79 11.64 -2.65
C THR A 3 -5.00 10.39 -3.11
N LEU A 4 -5.13 10.01 -4.39
CA LEU A 4 -4.45 8.84 -4.95
C LEU A 4 -2.92 9.01 -5.04
N ARG A 5 -2.45 10.25 -5.25
CA ARG A 5 -1.01 10.57 -5.35
C ARG A 5 -0.31 10.52 -4.00
N VAL A 6 -1.02 10.84 -2.92
CA VAL A 6 -0.44 10.81 -1.56
C VAL A 6 -0.21 9.37 -1.11
N PHE A 7 -1.15 8.46 -1.38
CA PHE A 7 -1.00 7.02 -1.07
C PHE A 7 0.20 6.38 -1.75
N HIS A 8 0.40 6.65 -3.04
CA HIS A 8 1.50 6.07 -3.80
C HIS A 8 2.87 6.53 -3.26
N ARG A 9 2.98 7.77 -2.79
CA ARG A 9 4.23 8.32 -2.27
C ARG A 9 4.54 7.77 -0.87
N LEU A 10 3.54 7.74 0.02
CA LEU A 10 3.71 7.18 1.36
C LEU A 10 4.08 5.69 1.33
N ALA A 11 3.46 4.93 0.42
CA ALA A 11 3.78 3.52 0.21
C ALA A 11 5.20 3.33 -0.35
N ALA A 12 5.62 4.16 -1.32
CA ALA A 12 6.95 4.08 -1.93
C ALA A 12 8.07 4.45 -0.94
N ASP A 13 7.90 5.51 -0.15
CA ASP A 13 8.87 5.94 0.84
C ASP A 13 8.98 4.94 2.01
N ALA A 14 7.86 4.32 2.42
CA ALA A 14 7.87 3.25 3.41
C ALA A 14 8.53 1.97 2.89
N LEU A 15 8.29 1.60 1.62
CA LEU A 15 8.93 0.43 1.00
C LEU A 15 10.45 0.61 0.85
N LEU A 16 10.88 1.79 0.36
CA LEU A 16 12.30 2.12 0.17
C LEU A 16 13.06 2.14 1.51
N GLY A 17 12.42 2.56 2.60
CA GLY A 17 12.99 2.50 3.94
C GLY A 17 13.17 1.07 4.47
N MET A 18 12.29 0.13 4.09
CA MET A 18 12.35 -1.26 4.56
C MET A 18 13.31 -2.14 3.77
N THR A 19 13.49 -1.90 2.48
CA THR A 19 14.41 -2.70 1.63
C THR A 19 15.88 -2.38 1.87
N THR A 20 16.20 -1.14 2.28
CA THR A 20 17.59 -0.70 2.53
C THR A 20 18.11 -1.12 3.91
N ALA A 21 17.22 -1.40 4.86
CA ALA A 21 17.59 -1.74 6.25
C ALA A 21 17.81 -3.25 6.49
N GLY A 22 17.64 -4.11 5.47
CA GLY A 22 17.74 -5.57 5.66
C GLY A 22 16.85 -6.03 6.81
N ALA A 23 15.56 -5.69 6.75
CA ALA A 23 14.65 -5.91 7.86
C ALA A 23 14.61 -7.40 8.24
N ARG A 24 15.05 -7.71 9.46
CA ARG A 24 15.02 -9.07 10.00
C ARG A 24 13.58 -9.56 9.98
N TYR A 25 13.34 -10.78 9.51
CA TYR A 25 11.99 -11.34 9.31
C TYR A 25 11.06 -11.17 10.53
N GLY A 26 11.61 -11.31 11.75
CA GLY A 26 10.86 -11.10 13.00
C GLY A 26 10.42 -9.65 13.26
N LEU A 27 11.17 -8.64 12.79
CA LEU A 27 10.78 -7.23 12.89
C LEU A 27 9.63 -6.92 11.92
N LEU A 28 9.68 -7.47 10.70
CA LEU A 28 8.62 -7.31 9.70
C LEU A 28 7.29 -7.90 10.19
N GLN A 29 7.32 -9.12 10.76
CA GLN A 29 6.12 -9.73 11.34
C GLN A 29 5.56 -8.94 12.54
N ALA A 30 6.44 -8.40 13.40
CA ALA A 30 6.00 -7.57 14.51
C ALA A 30 5.34 -6.28 14.03
N LEU A 31 5.91 -5.62 13.02
CA LEU A 31 5.33 -4.42 12.40
C LEU A 31 3.99 -4.71 11.73
N GLU A 32 3.89 -5.77 10.96
CA GLU A 32 2.64 -6.19 10.30
C GLU A 32 1.53 -6.41 11.33
N LYS A 33 1.85 -7.08 12.44
CA LYS A 33 0.89 -7.28 13.54
C LYS A 33 0.42 -5.97 14.17
N VAL A 34 1.34 -5.05 14.47
CA VAL A 34 1.00 -3.74 15.07
C VAL A 34 0.18 -2.90 14.11
N PHE A 35 0.50 -2.91 12.82
CA PHE A 35 -0.27 -2.21 11.79
C PHE A 35 -1.68 -2.79 11.64
N GLY A 36 -1.83 -4.11 11.63
CA GLY A 36 -3.15 -4.76 11.66
C GLY A 36 -3.98 -4.29 12.85
N GLN A 37 -3.42 -4.40 14.06
CA GLN A 37 -4.10 -3.97 15.28
C GLN A 37 -4.46 -2.48 15.27
N PHE A 38 -3.60 -1.61 14.72
CA PHE A 38 -3.84 -0.17 14.63
C PHE A 38 -4.98 0.16 13.66
N THR A 39 -5.02 -0.49 12.49
CA THR A 39 -6.03 -0.26 11.46
C THR A 39 -7.41 -0.79 11.84
N GLU A 40 -7.48 -1.75 12.76
CA GLU A 40 -8.73 -2.27 13.34
C GLU A 40 -9.30 -1.38 14.46
N GLN A 41 -8.54 -0.43 15.00
CA GLN A 41 -9.04 0.42 16.09
C GLN A 41 -10.17 1.33 15.60
N PRO A 42 -11.33 1.40 16.30
CA PRO A 42 -12.49 2.18 15.86
C PRO A 42 -12.17 3.66 15.60
N ALA A 43 -11.31 4.26 16.43
CA ALA A 43 -10.87 5.64 16.25
C ALA A 43 -10.04 5.83 14.97
N THR A 44 -9.17 4.86 14.65
CA THR A 44 -8.39 4.86 13.41
C THR A 44 -9.28 4.67 12.20
N VAL A 45 -10.21 3.71 12.25
CA VAL A 45 -11.19 3.46 11.18
C VAL A 45 -11.99 4.73 10.89
N ALA A 46 -12.58 5.34 11.93
CA ALA A 46 -13.35 6.57 11.79
C ALA A 46 -12.51 7.72 11.23
N LYS A 47 -11.23 7.81 11.63
CA LYS A 47 -10.33 8.85 11.12
C LYS A 47 -9.99 8.65 9.65
N LEU A 48 -9.66 7.43 9.24
CA LEU A 48 -9.35 7.10 7.85
C LEU A 48 -10.57 7.31 6.96
N GLN A 49 -11.74 6.83 7.38
CA GLN A 49 -12.99 7.03 6.65
C GLN A 49 -13.36 8.51 6.54
N GLY A 50 -13.15 9.31 7.60
CA GLY A 50 -13.32 10.76 7.56
C GLY A 50 -12.38 11.48 6.59
N LEU A 51 -11.26 10.86 6.22
CA LEU A 51 -10.34 11.34 5.19
C LEU A 51 -10.66 10.78 3.79
N GLY A 52 -11.73 10.01 3.64
CA GLY A 52 -12.08 9.30 2.40
C GLY A 52 -11.17 8.11 2.09
N MET A 53 -10.57 7.52 3.13
CA MET A 53 -9.68 6.37 3.03
C MET A 53 -10.36 5.13 3.63
N GLU A 54 -10.21 3.99 2.98
CA GLU A 54 -10.60 2.70 3.56
C GLU A 54 -9.41 2.12 4.34
N PRO A 55 -9.58 1.63 5.58
CA PRO A 55 -8.52 0.94 6.30
C PRO A 55 -8.08 -0.29 5.53
N GLN A 56 -6.80 -0.33 5.17
CA GLN A 56 -6.16 -1.48 4.53
C GLN A 56 -5.18 -2.10 5.51
N HIS A 57 -5.29 -3.41 5.70
CA HIS A 57 -4.39 -4.19 6.55
C HIS A 57 -3.51 -5.15 5.74
N SER A 58 -3.56 -5.09 4.41
CA SER A 58 -2.72 -5.92 3.54
C SER A 58 -1.27 -5.46 3.62
N CYS A 59 -0.41 -6.29 4.21
CA CYS A 59 1.03 -6.07 4.31
C CYS A 59 1.79 -7.25 3.68
N GLY A 60 3.11 -7.09 3.51
CA GLY A 60 4.00 -8.17 3.07
C GLY A 60 3.59 -8.82 1.74
N GLY A 61 3.54 -10.15 1.70
CA GLY A 61 3.25 -10.93 0.49
C GLY A 61 1.85 -10.69 -0.09
N ALA A 62 0.85 -10.39 0.75
CA ALA A 62 -0.49 -10.05 0.29
C ALA A 62 -0.51 -8.71 -0.46
N LEU A 63 0.21 -7.70 0.06
CA LEU A 63 0.40 -6.42 -0.64
C LEU A 63 1.14 -6.61 -1.96
N GLY A 64 2.20 -7.42 -1.98
CA GLY A 64 2.94 -7.73 -3.21
C GLY A 64 2.06 -8.40 -4.27
N THR A 65 1.14 -9.26 -3.86
CA THR A 65 0.18 -9.93 -4.77
C THR A 65 -0.83 -8.92 -5.33
N ASP A 66 -1.33 -7.99 -4.51
CA ASP A 66 -2.25 -6.96 -4.96
C ASP A 66 -1.57 -5.95 -5.91
N MET A 67 -0.31 -5.60 -5.63
CA MET A 67 0.52 -4.77 -6.50
C MET A 67 0.78 -5.44 -7.85
N ASP A 68 1.14 -6.73 -7.89
CA ASP A 68 1.32 -7.47 -9.14
C ASP A 68 0.03 -7.52 -9.98
N ARG A 69 -1.10 -7.79 -9.32
CA ARG A 69 -2.42 -7.77 -9.97
C ARG A 69 -2.72 -6.39 -10.56
N SER A 70 -2.50 -5.33 -9.77
CA SER A 70 -2.73 -3.94 -10.19
C SER A 70 -1.82 -3.55 -11.34
N ALA A 71 -0.53 -3.88 -11.29
CA ALA A 71 0.43 -3.61 -12.36
C ALA A 71 0.00 -4.27 -13.67
N LYS A 72 -0.46 -5.52 -13.63
CA LYS A 72 -0.98 -6.23 -14.80
C LYS A 72 -2.24 -5.56 -15.37
N ALA A 73 -3.20 -5.20 -14.51
CA ALA A 73 -4.44 -4.56 -14.93
C ALA A 73 -4.17 -3.19 -15.60
N TYR A 74 -3.35 -2.35 -14.97
CA TYR A 74 -3.01 -1.04 -15.53
C TYR A 74 -2.16 -1.15 -16.80
N THR A 75 -1.29 -2.16 -16.91
CA THR A 75 -0.54 -2.42 -18.15
C THR A 75 -1.48 -2.81 -19.30
N GLN A 76 -2.49 -3.65 -19.05
CA GLN A 76 -3.48 -4.01 -20.06
C GLN A 76 -4.31 -2.78 -20.48
N LEU A 77 -4.72 -1.97 -19.51
CA LEU A 77 -5.44 -0.73 -19.76
C LEU A 77 -4.59 0.23 -20.62
N ALA A 78 -3.33 0.45 -20.25
CA ALA A 78 -2.42 1.30 -20.99
C ALA A 78 -2.26 0.83 -22.45
N ARG A 79 -2.13 -0.48 -22.68
CA ARG A 79 -2.09 -1.04 -24.04
C ARG A 79 -3.39 -0.84 -24.80
N ALA A 80 -4.53 -1.02 -24.15
CA ALA A 80 -5.84 -0.84 -24.79
C ALA A 80 -6.09 0.60 -25.24
N PHE A 81 -5.51 1.58 -24.53
CA PHE A 81 -5.63 3.01 -24.85
C PHE A 81 -4.40 3.61 -25.53
N ASP A 82 -3.43 2.79 -25.93
CA ASP A 82 -2.13 3.21 -26.50
C ASP A 82 -1.43 4.32 -25.67
N LEU A 83 -1.56 4.22 -24.34
CA LEU A 83 -0.94 5.18 -23.41
C LEU A 83 0.55 4.90 -23.32
N LYS A 84 1.37 5.88 -23.72
CA LYS A 84 2.82 5.89 -23.46
C LYS A 84 3.10 6.48 -22.09
N ALA A 85 4.06 5.88 -21.38
CA ALA A 85 4.73 6.57 -20.29
C ALA A 85 5.50 7.75 -20.89
N GLU A 86 5.30 8.92 -20.31
CA GLU A 86 5.97 10.18 -20.67
C GLU A 86 7.47 10.16 -20.38
#